data_AF-A0A2R5GL82-F1
#
_entry.id   AF-A0A2R5GL82-F1
#
_cell.length_a   1.000
_cell.length_b   1.000
_cell.length_c   1.000
_cell.angle_alpha   90.00
_cell.angle_beta   90.00
_cell.angle_gamma   90.00
#
_symmetry.space_group_name_H-M   'P 1'
#
loop_
_entity.id
_entity.type
_entity.pdbx_description
1 polymer ?
#
loop_
_entity_poly.entity_id
_entity_poly.type
_entity_poly.pdbx_seq_one_letter_code
_entity_poly.pdbx_strand_id
1 'polypeptide(L)'
;MGKKAKKGKKGGKDEAPPEEPSEFDEMPEEDLRKAIEELDKQLEKARADRNYVQVERDTIQTFYDISRKEVQQCELDIMTKEKEMEQLEENHRVEVRVYAQKVKHLEYEHKNNMKQSAAEGDAQEEEERLGHEGRVDGLKDGKKSLKMELLEVQLENGETVRQMQDTHKKNLSKLDETFEENLETLRKKYEDNLEDLRQELELRRKVEIHEIEERKNSHINDLMKNHDKAFHQIKTYYNDITHDNLKLIRSLKEEVSEMRKKATANQKLMYEIAQENKRLSEPLAVAVKEVAELRHKLKDFEKDKTSLKYATARLKRLKQDLTQQSAQHKDLETRFRSTEFERDKIYDTFEETISDVQRKAEFKNVLLEQRLGQMRHTQEERLQQIRALCANVDPVTLQRVTQELDRVIDERDSSIESMENYLALVQKTHNDTVRTLTEKLREFGIPEEDATLAKLLSTQTSTVPAGLLA
;
A
#
# COMPACT_ATOMS: atom_id res chain seq x y z
N MET A 1 36.02 111.56 59.69
CA MET A 1 35.67 112.87 60.26
C MET A 1 36.01 112.83 61.74
N GLY A 2 37.08 113.48 62.20
CA GLY A 2 37.05 114.80 62.88
C GLY A 2 37.40 114.58 64.37
N LYS A 3 38.64 114.91 64.84
CA LYS A 3 39.02 116.14 65.60
C LYS A 3 38.19 116.32 66.89
N LYS A 4 38.67 116.64 68.10
CA LYS A 4 39.85 117.38 68.66
C LYS A 4 39.72 117.30 70.22
N ALA A 5 40.78 117.11 71.00
CA ALA A 5 41.52 118.12 71.80
C ALA A 5 41.07 118.40 73.28
N LYS A 6 41.95 118.00 74.23
CA LYS A 6 42.70 118.80 75.25
C LYS A 6 42.00 119.86 76.17
N LYS A 7 42.23 119.66 77.50
CA LYS A 7 42.93 120.55 78.50
C LYS A 7 42.13 121.34 79.58
N GLY A 8 42.52 121.12 80.85
CA GLY A 8 42.65 122.09 81.97
C GLY A 8 41.46 122.18 82.96
N LYS A 9 41.55 122.66 84.22
CA LYS A 9 42.61 122.91 85.25
C LYS A 9 41.86 123.44 86.51
N LYS A 10 42.28 123.02 87.74
CA LYS A 10 42.17 123.65 89.09
C LYS A 10 40.83 124.26 89.61
N GLY A 11 40.54 123.91 90.87
CA GLY A 11 40.36 124.88 91.97
C GLY A 11 39.04 124.80 92.75
N GLY A 12 39.11 124.85 94.09
CA GLY A 12 37.96 125.15 94.96
C GLY A 12 37.97 124.43 96.31
N LYS A 13 38.69 124.98 97.29
CA LYS A 13 38.28 124.98 98.71
C LYS A 13 37.04 125.87 98.81
N ASP A 14 36.12 125.56 99.72
CA ASP A 14 35.29 126.49 100.49
C ASP A 14 34.50 125.64 101.50
N GLU A 15 34.80 125.77 102.79
CA GLU A 15 34.28 126.77 103.75
C GLU A 15 33.04 126.23 104.46
N ALA A 16 33.22 126.07 105.78
CA ALA A 16 32.21 125.67 106.74
C ALA A 16 31.10 126.73 106.81
N PRO A 17 29.82 126.34 106.79
CA PRO A 17 28.74 127.21 107.21
C PRO A 17 28.64 127.28 108.74
N PRO A 18 28.06 128.37 109.29
CA PRO A 18 28.17 128.81 110.67
C PRO A 18 27.24 128.04 111.62
N GLU A 19 27.64 127.91 112.88
CA GLU A 19 26.79 127.50 114.00
C GLU A 19 25.62 128.48 114.14
N GLU A 20 24.45 128.11 113.63
CA GLU A 20 23.19 128.70 114.08
C GLU A 20 22.90 128.19 115.50
N PRO A 21 22.44 129.07 116.41
CA PRO A 21 22.11 128.70 117.77
C PRO A 21 21.11 127.55 117.74
N SER A 22 21.54 126.41 118.27
CA SER A 22 20.74 125.21 118.27
C SER A 22 19.64 125.36 119.30
N GLU A 23 18.40 125.08 118.93
CA GLU A 23 17.16 125.16 119.74
C GLU A 23 17.25 124.38 121.08
N PHE A 24 18.33 123.62 121.25
CA PHE A 24 18.71 122.82 122.41
C PHE A 24 19.39 123.62 123.55
N ASP A 25 19.91 124.83 123.30
CA ASP A 25 20.70 125.57 124.31
C ASP A 25 19.85 126.26 125.41
N GLU A 26 18.54 126.42 125.20
CA GLU A 26 17.61 127.04 126.17
C GLU A 26 16.55 126.05 126.73
N MET A 27 16.64 124.76 126.38
CA MET A 27 15.68 123.76 126.83
C MET A 27 16.08 123.09 128.16
N PRO A 28 15.12 122.84 129.07
CA PRO A 28 15.36 122.07 130.30
C PRO A 28 15.77 120.61 129.98
N GLU A 29 16.57 120.00 130.86
CA GLU A 29 17.25 118.70 130.64
C GLU A 29 16.32 117.54 130.22
N GLU A 30 15.04 117.58 130.61
CA GLU A 30 14.04 116.56 130.22
C GLU A 30 13.60 116.65 128.75
N ASP A 31 13.56 117.85 128.16
CA ASP A 31 13.09 118.05 126.77
C ASP A 31 14.24 117.84 125.77
N LEU A 32 15.47 118.14 126.17
CA LEU A 32 16.70 117.75 125.45
C LEU A 32 16.82 116.23 125.26
N ARG A 33 16.49 115.44 126.30
CA ARG A 33 16.51 113.97 126.23
C ARG A 33 15.47 113.42 125.26
N LYS A 34 14.27 114.03 125.20
CA LYS A 34 13.24 113.65 124.21
C LYS A 34 13.65 114.00 122.79
N ALA A 35 14.27 115.16 122.58
CA ALA A 35 14.75 115.54 121.26
C ALA A 35 15.90 114.65 120.76
N ILE A 36 16.80 114.21 121.64
CA ILE A 36 17.82 113.20 121.32
C ILE A 36 17.16 111.88 120.92
N GLU A 37 16.15 111.40 121.66
CA GLU A 37 15.40 110.19 121.27
C GLU A 37 14.66 110.35 119.93
N GLU A 38 14.09 111.51 119.65
CA GLU A 38 13.39 111.80 118.40
C GLU A 38 14.37 111.87 117.21
N LEU A 39 15.51 112.54 117.39
CA LEU A 39 16.57 112.62 116.38
C LEU A 39 17.25 111.27 116.15
N ASP A 40 17.47 110.46 117.18
CA ASP A 40 17.99 109.09 117.05
C ASP A 40 17.00 108.21 116.28
N LYS A 41 15.68 108.34 116.54
CA LYS A 41 14.64 107.65 115.75
C LYS A 41 14.62 108.11 114.30
N GLN A 42 14.77 109.41 114.04
CA GLN A 42 14.84 109.95 112.68
C GLN A 42 16.11 109.49 111.95
N LEU A 43 17.23 109.42 112.66
CA LEU A 43 18.52 108.97 112.15
C LEU A 43 18.50 107.46 111.84
N GLU A 44 17.91 106.65 112.72
CA GLU A 44 17.69 105.21 112.48
C GLU A 44 16.73 104.97 111.31
N LYS A 45 15.65 105.76 111.20
CA LYS A 45 14.74 105.69 110.04
C LYS A 45 15.44 106.07 108.74
N ALA A 46 16.21 107.16 108.73
CA ALA A 46 16.98 107.58 107.55
C ALA A 46 18.06 106.55 107.16
N ARG A 47 18.68 105.89 108.15
CA ARG A 47 19.60 104.76 107.92
C ARG A 47 18.87 103.56 107.32
N ALA A 48 17.69 103.22 107.84
CA ALA A 48 16.86 102.13 107.31
C ALA A 48 16.41 102.41 105.86
N ASP A 49 15.95 103.62 105.57
CA ASP A 49 15.53 104.03 104.23
C ASP A 49 16.71 104.04 103.24
N ARG A 50 17.89 104.52 103.66
CA ARG A 50 19.10 104.44 102.83
C ARG A 50 19.48 102.99 102.55
N ASN A 51 19.43 102.12 103.55
CA ASN A 51 19.75 100.71 103.38
C ASN A 51 18.75 100.02 102.45
N TYR A 52 17.46 100.31 102.60
CA TYR A 52 16.41 99.83 101.71
C TYR A 52 16.64 100.26 100.25
N VAL A 53 16.88 101.55 100.00
CA VAL A 53 17.15 102.07 98.66
C VAL A 53 18.45 101.48 98.08
N GLN A 54 19.45 101.23 98.92
CA GLN A 54 20.70 100.62 98.47
C GLN A 54 20.50 99.16 98.05
N VAL A 55 19.74 98.37 98.83
CA VAL A 55 19.38 96.99 98.49
C VAL A 55 18.52 96.94 97.22
N GLU A 56 17.52 97.82 97.08
CA GLU A 56 16.69 97.92 95.88
C GLU A 56 17.53 98.28 94.64
N ARG A 57 18.43 99.27 94.75
CA ARG A 57 19.34 99.62 93.65
C ARG A 57 20.22 98.45 93.25
N ASP A 58 20.83 97.76 94.21
CA ASP A 58 21.73 96.63 93.92
C ASP A 58 20.93 95.45 93.33
N THR A 59 19.70 95.23 93.80
CA THR A 59 18.78 94.22 93.25
C THR A 59 18.38 94.56 91.81
N ILE A 60 17.99 95.80 91.53
CA ILE A 60 17.67 96.27 90.16
C ILE A 60 18.91 96.17 89.26
N GLN A 61 20.10 96.50 89.77
CA GLN A 61 21.34 96.36 89.01
C GLN A 61 21.62 94.89 88.66
N THR A 62 21.41 93.95 89.59
CA THR A 62 21.54 92.52 89.29
C THR A 62 20.52 92.04 88.25
N PHE A 63 19.26 92.47 88.35
CA PHE A 63 18.24 92.14 87.34
C PHE A 63 18.59 92.72 85.96
N TYR A 64 19.11 93.94 85.91
CA TYR A 64 19.57 94.57 84.67
C TYR A 64 20.75 93.80 84.06
N ASP A 65 21.74 93.42 84.86
CA ASP A 65 22.92 92.68 84.39
C ASP A 65 22.56 91.26 83.94
N ILE A 66 21.63 90.58 84.63
CA ILE A 66 21.10 89.27 84.21
C ILE A 66 20.33 89.41 82.90
N SER A 67 19.34 90.32 82.84
CA SER A 67 18.52 90.53 81.64
C SER A 67 19.38 90.91 80.43
N ARG A 68 20.42 91.73 80.63
CA ARG A 68 21.35 92.10 79.57
C ARG A 68 22.16 90.90 79.08
N LYS A 69 22.63 90.02 79.98
CA LYS A 69 23.32 88.78 79.59
C LYS A 69 22.39 87.82 78.86
N GLU A 70 21.16 87.67 79.32
CA GLU A 70 20.13 86.84 78.67
C GLU A 70 19.81 87.34 77.27
N VAL A 71 19.66 88.66 77.08
CA VAL A 71 19.48 89.27 75.75
C VAL A 71 20.68 88.96 74.86
N GLN A 72 21.91 89.16 75.35
CA GLN A 72 23.11 88.83 74.57
C GLN A 72 23.20 87.34 74.22
N GLN A 73 22.77 86.46 75.12
CA GLN A 73 22.77 85.03 74.88
C GLN A 73 21.71 84.62 73.86
N CYS A 74 20.50 85.18 73.95
CA CYS A 74 19.45 85.01 72.93
C CYS A 74 19.89 85.54 71.56
N GLU A 75 20.57 86.69 71.50
CA GLU A 75 21.13 87.22 70.24
C GLU A 75 22.15 86.25 69.62
N LEU A 76 23.04 85.65 70.43
CA LEU A 76 23.99 84.65 69.96
C LEU A 76 23.33 83.34 69.51
N ASP A 77 22.29 82.89 70.22
CA ASP A 77 21.53 81.69 69.85
C ASP A 77 20.76 81.91 68.54
N ILE A 78 20.18 83.10 68.35
CA ILE A 78 19.54 83.49 67.08
C ILE A 78 20.57 83.47 65.94
N MET A 79 21.73 84.09 66.11
CA MET A 79 22.80 84.07 65.09
C MET A 79 23.26 82.65 64.77
N THR A 80 23.35 81.78 65.78
CA THR A 80 23.72 80.37 65.59
C THR A 80 22.65 79.64 64.79
N LYS A 81 21.36 79.84 65.10
CA LYS A 81 20.25 79.24 64.36
C LYS A 81 20.12 79.76 62.94
N GLU A 82 20.35 81.05 62.71
CA GLU A 82 20.40 81.64 61.36
C GLU A 82 21.49 80.99 60.52
N LYS A 83 22.69 80.81 61.07
CA LYS A 83 23.79 80.12 60.38
C LYS A 83 23.48 78.64 60.10
N GLU A 84 22.84 77.93 61.04
CA GLU A 84 22.40 76.55 60.83
C GLU A 84 21.34 76.46 59.70
N MET A 85 20.39 77.40 59.65
CA MET A 85 19.40 77.48 58.57
C MET A 85 20.06 77.73 57.22
N GLU A 86 21.00 78.69 57.14
CA GLU A 86 21.76 78.95 55.91
C GLU A 86 22.51 77.71 55.43
N GLN A 87 23.16 76.98 56.33
CA GLN A 87 23.89 75.76 55.98
C GLN A 87 22.96 74.63 55.50
N LEU A 88 21.78 74.49 56.11
CA LEU A 88 20.77 73.53 55.66
C LEU A 88 20.21 73.90 54.28
N GLU A 89 19.95 75.18 54.01
CA GLU A 89 19.50 75.64 52.69
C GLU A 89 20.58 75.40 51.62
N GLU A 90 21.84 75.65 51.93
CA GLU A 90 22.95 75.39 51.02
C GLU A 90 23.08 73.88 50.72
N ASN A 91 23.04 73.03 51.74
CA ASN A 91 23.04 71.57 51.59
C ASN A 91 21.86 71.10 50.75
N HIS A 92 20.64 71.59 51.04
CA HIS A 92 19.46 71.23 50.29
C HIS A 92 19.57 71.65 48.81
N ARG A 93 20.11 72.84 48.52
CA ARG A 93 20.38 73.28 47.14
C ARG A 93 21.34 72.34 46.42
N VAL A 94 22.38 71.85 47.10
CA VAL A 94 23.33 70.88 46.53
C VAL A 94 22.63 69.54 46.26
N GLU A 95 21.88 69.01 47.23
CA GLU A 95 21.14 67.76 47.09
C GLU A 95 20.16 67.81 45.92
N VAL A 96 19.38 68.89 45.79
CA VAL A 96 18.43 69.08 44.66
C VAL A 96 19.15 69.04 43.32
N ARG A 97 20.35 69.65 43.21
CA ARG A 97 21.14 69.58 41.97
C ARG A 97 21.64 68.16 41.69
N VAL A 98 22.11 67.44 42.70
CA VAL A 98 22.56 66.04 42.56
C VAL A 98 21.40 65.14 42.14
N TYR A 99 20.23 65.27 42.76
CA TYR A 99 19.04 64.53 42.38
C TYR A 99 18.58 64.86 40.96
N ALA A 100 18.55 66.15 40.58
CA ALA A 100 18.23 66.55 39.22
C ALA A 100 19.21 65.95 38.19
N GLN A 101 20.51 65.90 38.52
CA GLN A 101 21.51 65.26 37.65
C GLN A 101 21.31 63.74 37.58
N LYS A 102 20.97 63.09 38.69
CA LYS A 102 20.69 61.64 38.74
C LYS A 102 19.46 61.26 37.92
N VAL A 103 18.39 62.07 37.96
CA VAL A 103 17.21 61.89 37.11
C VAL A 103 17.58 62.02 35.64
N LYS A 104 18.33 63.07 35.25
CA LYS A 104 18.79 63.24 33.86
C LYS A 104 19.64 62.07 33.36
N HIS A 105 20.51 61.53 34.22
CA HIS A 105 21.32 60.37 33.88
C HIS A 105 20.46 59.12 33.69
N LEU A 106 19.51 58.86 34.60
CA LEU A 106 18.56 57.74 34.48
C LEU A 106 17.70 57.84 33.23
N GLU A 107 17.21 59.04 32.88
CA GLU A 107 16.46 59.26 31.63
C GLU A 107 17.32 58.99 30.39
N TYR A 108 18.58 59.42 30.41
CA TYR A 108 19.53 59.16 29.34
C TYR A 108 19.83 57.66 29.18
N GLU A 109 20.11 56.96 30.28
CA GLU A 109 20.31 55.52 30.28
C GLU A 109 19.06 54.78 29.81
N HIS A 110 17.88 55.13 30.31
CA HIS A 110 16.63 54.53 29.87
C HIS A 110 16.40 54.75 28.37
N LYS A 111 16.67 55.95 27.86
CA LYS A 111 16.56 56.24 26.41
C LYS A 111 17.57 55.43 25.60
N ASN A 112 18.78 55.22 26.09
CA ASN A 112 19.77 54.38 25.42
C ASN A 112 19.38 52.91 25.46
N ASN A 113 18.90 52.39 26.61
CA ASN A 113 18.41 51.02 26.74
C ASN A 113 17.21 50.76 25.83
N MET A 114 16.29 51.71 25.71
CA MET A 114 15.16 51.62 24.77
C MET A 114 15.63 51.56 23.32
N LYS A 115 16.63 52.36 22.93
CA LYS A 115 17.22 52.31 21.58
C LYS A 115 17.96 51.00 21.33
N GLN A 116 18.70 50.52 22.31
CA GLN A 116 19.41 49.25 22.23
C GLN A 116 18.43 48.09 22.08
N SER A 117 17.40 48.03 22.93
CA SER A 117 16.37 47.00 22.85
C SER A 117 15.60 47.04 21.54
N ALA A 118 15.32 48.23 20.98
CA ALA A 118 14.72 48.37 19.65
C ALA A 118 15.65 47.83 18.55
N ALA A 119 16.94 48.21 18.59
CA ALA A 119 17.92 47.73 17.61
C ALA A 119 18.17 46.21 17.70
N GLU A 120 18.18 45.66 18.92
CA GLU A 120 18.25 44.20 19.15
C GLU A 120 16.99 43.50 18.60
N GLY A 121 15.81 44.09 18.80
CA GLY A 121 14.55 43.61 18.23
C GLY A 121 14.56 43.60 16.70
N ASP A 122 14.96 44.70 16.07
CA ASP A 122 15.08 44.81 14.61
C ASP A 122 16.09 43.79 14.04
N ALA A 123 17.22 43.60 14.71
CA ALA A 123 18.23 42.62 14.30
C ALA A 123 17.71 41.18 14.40
N GLN A 124 16.97 40.86 15.45
CA GLN A 124 16.37 39.54 15.62
C GLN A 124 15.28 39.26 14.59
N GLU A 125 14.45 40.27 14.27
CA GLU A 125 13.43 40.15 13.21
C GLU A 125 14.08 39.92 11.83
N GLU A 126 15.17 40.63 11.54
CA GLU A 126 15.93 40.46 10.30
C GLU A 126 16.54 39.04 10.21
N GLU A 127 17.16 38.56 11.29
CA GLU A 127 17.73 37.21 11.35
C GLU A 127 16.65 36.13 11.14
N GLU A 128 15.49 36.27 11.80
CA GLU A 128 14.37 35.35 11.61
C GLU A 128 13.82 35.40 10.17
N ARG A 129 13.73 36.60 9.57
CA ARG A 129 13.29 36.76 8.18
C ARG A 129 14.24 36.06 7.21
N LEU A 130 15.54 36.28 7.35
CA LEU A 130 16.56 35.64 6.51
C LEU A 130 16.57 34.12 6.71
N GLY A 131 16.44 33.64 7.94
CA GLY A 131 16.32 32.21 8.25
C GLY A 131 15.05 31.58 7.65
N HIS A 132 13.93 32.29 7.68
CA HIS A 132 12.69 31.85 7.02
C HIS A 132 12.84 31.82 5.49
N GLU A 133 13.41 32.85 4.88
CA GLU A 133 13.65 32.91 3.44
C GLU A 133 14.57 31.77 2.97
N GLY A 134 15.66 31.51 3.69
CA GLY A 134 16.55 30.38 3.43
C GLY A 134 15.85 29.01 3.55
N ARG A 135 14.99 28.81 4.56
CA ARG A 135 14.17 27.59 4.67
C ARG A 135 13.21 27.43 3.50
N VAL A 136 12.56 28.52 3.08
CA VAL A 136 11.62 28.52 1.96
C VAL A 136 12.34 28.15 0.67
N ASP A 137 13.52 28.70 0.42
CA ASP A 137 14.30 28.38 -0.79
C ASP A 137 14.83 26.94 -0.77
N GLY A 138 15.30 26.45 0.38
CA GLY A 138 15.65 25.03 0.56
C GLY A 138 14.46 24.10 0.27
N LEU A 139 13.25 24.46 0.72
CA LEU A 139 12.03 23.70 0.41
C LEU A 139 11.66 23.76 -1.09
N LYS A 140 11.84 24.90 -1.75
CA LYS A 140 11.59 25.03 -3.20
C LYS A 140 12.55 24.15 -3.99
N ASP A 141 13.82 24.11 -3.62
CA ASP A 141 14.83 23.32 -4.33
C ASP A 141 14.65 21.82 -4.04
N GLY A 142 14.34 21.44 -2.80
CA GLY A 142 13.90 20.08 -2.46
C GLY A 142 12.68 19.65 -3.28
N LYS A 143 11.66 20.50 -3.41
CA LYS A 143 10.48 20.23 -4.25
C LYS A 143 10.84 20.03 -5.72
N LYS A 144 11.76 20.84 -6.28
CA LYS A 144 12.21 20.67 -7.68
C LYS A 144 12.96 19.36 -7.86
N SER A 145 13.88 19.03 -6.95
CA SER A 145 14.65 17.78 -6.97
C SER A 145 13.72 16.56 -6.90
N LEU A 146 12.78 16.55 -5.94
CA LEU A 146 11.82 15.46 -5.80
C LEU A 146 10.93 15.30 -7.05
N LYS A 147 10.60 16.42 -7.72
CA LYS A 147 9.81 16.39 -8.96
C LYS A 147 10.61 15.83 -10.14
N MET A 148 11.92 16.07 -10.18
CA MET A 148 12.80 15.49 -11.20
C MET A 148 12.97 13.98 -10.98
N GLU A 149 13.22 13.56 -9.74
CA GLU A 149 13.33 12.14 -9.38
C GLU A 149 12.03 11.38 -9.68
N LEU A 150 10.87 11.98 -9.36
CA LEU A 150 9.57 11.42 -9.73
C LEU A 150 9.42 11.26 -11.25
N LEU A 151 9.88 12.24 -12.03
CA LEU A 151 9.80 12.19 -13.49
C LEU A 151 10.72 11.10 -14.07
N GLU A 152 11.92 10.94 -13.50
CA GLU A 152 12.88 9.90 -13.88
C GLU A 152 12.31 8.51 -13.62
N VAL A 153 11.80 8.27 -12.41
CA VAL A 153 11.12 7.00 -12.06
C VAL A 153 9.89 6.75 -12.95
N GLN A 154 9.13 7.78 -13.30
CA GLN A 154 8.01 7.65 -14.24
C GLN A 154 8.47 7.26 -15.65
N LEU A 155 9.60 7.81 -16.12
CA LEU A 155 10.17 7.50 -17.41
C LEU A 155 10.67 6.04 -17.44
N GLU A 156 11.43 5.62 -16.43
CA GLU A 156 11.93 4.25 -16.28
C GLU A 156 10.79 3.24 -16.20
N ASN A 157 9.76 3.54 -15.39
CA ASN A 157 8.55 2.71 -15.34
C ASN A 157 7.82 2.65 -16.68
N GLY A 158 7.77 3.77 -17.42
CA GLY A 158 7.22 3.80 -18.78
C GLY A 158 8.02 2.91 -19.76
N GLU A 159 9.34 2.91 -19.66
CA GLU A 159 10.22 2.07 -20.48
C GLU A 159 10.09 0.59 -20.14
N THR A 160 10.05 0.22 -18.86
CA THR A 160 9.84 -1.18 -18.44
C THR A 160 8.48 -1.72 -18.89
N VAL A 161 7.42 -0.92 -18.79
CA VAL A 161 6.09 -1.29 -19.32
C VAL A 161 6.14 -1.47 -20.83
N ARG A 162 6.82 -0.57 -21.57
CA ARG A 162 6.97 -0.70 -23.02
C ARG A 162 7.73 -1.97 -23.40
N GLN A 163 8.83 -2.28 -22.72
CA GLN A 163 9.60 -3.52 -22.92
C GLN A 163 8.75 -4.76 -22.62
N MET A 164 7.95 -4.74 -21.55
CA MET A 164 7.02 -5.82 -21.23
C MET A 164 5.97 -6.01 -22.33
N GLN A 165 5.41 -4.93 -22.86
CA GLN A 165 4.45 -5.00 -23.97
C GLN A 165 5.11 -5.55 -25.25
N ASP A 166 6.33 -5.14 -25.57
CA ASP A 166 7.04 -5.63 -26.76
C ASP A 166 7.44 -7.10 -26.63
N THR A 167 7.86 -7.54 -25.44
CA THR A 167 8.12 -8.97 -25.17
C THR A 167 6.84 -9.80 -25.25
N HIS A 168 5.73 -9.29 -24.72
CA HIS A 168 4.44 -9.98 -24.81
C HIS A 168 3.96 -10.10 -26.26
N LYS A 169 4.07 -9.03 -27.06
CA LYS A 169 3.76 -9.08 -28.50
C LYS A 169 4.62 -10.10 -29.25
N LYS A 170 5.93 -10.16 -28.96
CA LYS A 170 6.83 -11.16 -29.56
C LYS A 170 6.44 -12.58 -29.16
N ASN A 171 6.04 -12.80 -27.91
CA ASN A 171 5.61 -14.11 -27.44
C ASN A 171 4.28 -14.53 -28.09
N LEU A 172 3.32 -13.61 -28.25
CA LEU A 172 2.08 -13.85 -28.99
C LEU A 172 2.35 -14.20 -30.45
N SER A 173 3.21 -13.43 -31.14
CA SER A 173 3.58 -13.73 -32.54
C SER A 173 4.21 -15.12 -32.69
N LYS A 174 5.13 -15.50 -31.79
CA LYS A 174 5.72 -16.84 -31.79
C LYS A 174 4.68 -17.92 -31.53
N LEU A 175 3.73 -17.66 -30.64
CA LEU A 175 2.66 -18.60 -30.34
C LEU A 175 1.75 -18.79 -31.56
N ASP A 176 1.39 -17.70 -32.24
CA ASP A 176 0.61 -17.73 -33.48
C ASP A 176 1.36 -18.52 -34.57
N GLU A 177 2.66 -18.26 -34.77
CA GLU A 177 3.52 -19.02 -35.68
C GLU A 177 3.52 -20.52 -35.35
N THR A 178 3.68 -20.89 -34.08
CA THR A 178 3.63 -22.32 -33.68
C THR A 178 2.26 -22.95 -33.90
N PHE A 179 1.17 -22.20 -33.74
CA PHE A 179 -0.17 -22.70 -34.04
C PHE A 179 -0.39 -22.86 -35.55
N GLU A 180 0.09 -21.94 -36.37
CA GLU A 180 0.04 -22.06 -37.82
C GLU A 180 0.83 -23.28 -38.31
N GLU A 181 2.05 -23.48 -37.81
CA GLU A 181 2.87 -24.66 -38.13
C GLU A 181 2.17 -25.96 -37.70
N ASN A 182 1.58 -26.00 -36.50
CA ASN A 182 0.83 -27.16 -36.02
C ASN A 182 -0.42 -27.43 -36.86
N LEU A 183 -1.15 -26.40 -37.27
CA LEU A 183 -2.31 -26.53 -38.15
C LEU A 183 -1.90 -27.03 -39.54
N GLU A 184 -0.81 -26.52 -40.11
CA GLU A 184 -0.34 -26.93 -41.43
C GLU A 184 0.17 -28.38 -41.42
N THR A 185 0.92 -28.77 -40.39
CA THR A 185 1.36 -30.18 -40.23
C THR A 185 0.19 -31.13 -40.02
N LEU A 186 -0.82 -30.72 -39.23
CA LEU A 186 -2.04 -31.51 -39.04
C LEU A 186 -2.85 -31.64 -40.34
N ARG A 187 -2.96 -30.53 -41.09
CA ARG A 187 -3.64 -30.51 -42.38
C ARG A 187 -2.97 -31.45 -43.38
N LYS A 188 -1.63 -31.37 -43.52
CA LYS A 188 -0.86 -32.27 -44.40
C LYS A 188 -1.09 -33.74 -44.04
N LYS A 189 -1.03 -34.10 -42.76
CA LYS A 189 -1.32 -35.48 -42.30
C LYS A 189 -2.71 -35.96 -42.72
N TYR A 190 -3.74 -35.12 -42.65
CA TYR A 190 -5.08 -35.50 -43.09
C TYR A 190 -5.22 -35.55 -44.62
N GLU A 191 -4.54 -34.67 -45.35
CA GLU A 191 -4.48 -34.72 -46.81
C GLU A 191 -3.80 -36.01 -47.29
N ASP A 192 -2.66 -36.39 -46.69
CA ASP A 192 -1.95 -37.63 -46.98
C ASP A 192 -2.83 -38.86 -46.68
N ASN A 193 -3.45 -38.92 -45.50
CA ASN A 193 -4.36 -40.01 -45.12
C ASN A 193 -5.56 -40.15 -46.09
N LEU A 194 -6.09 -39.03 -46.59
CA LEU A 194 -7.19 -39.05 -47.57
C LEU A 194 -6.70 -39.54 -48.94
N GLU A 195 -5.48 -39.19 -49.33
CA GLU A 195 -4.89 -39.65 -50.58
C GLU A 195 -4.59 -41.15 -50.52
N ASP A 196 -4.00 -41.65 -49.44
CA ASP A 196 -3.76 -43.07 -49.20
C ASP A 196 -5.06 -43.88 -49.24
N LEU A 197 -6.11 -43.40 -48.56
CA LEU A 197 -7.42 -44.06 -48.58
C LEU A 197 -8.03 -44.09 -50.00
N ARG A 198 -7.86 -43.02 -50.79
CA ARG A 198 -8.30 -43.00 -52.19
C ARG A 198 -7.56 -44.03 -53.02
N GLN A 199 -6.23 -44.11 -52.87
CA GLN A 199 -5.41 -45.09 -53.58
C GLN A 199 -5.78 -46.52 -53.20
N GLU A 200 -6.01 -46.80 -51.91
CA GLU A 200 -6.44 -48.11 -51.41
C GLU A 200 -7.81 -48.52 -52.00
N LEU A 201 -8.79 -47.60 -52.00
CA LEU A 201 -10.11 -47.86 -52.57
C LEU A 201 -10.05 -48.08 -54.09
N GLU A 202 -9.20 -47.32 -54.80
CA GLU A 202 -9.00 -47.52 -56.24
C GLU A 202 -8.34 -48.87 -56.53
N LEU A 203 -7.33 -49.27 -55.75
CA LEU A 203 -6.69 -50.56 -55.87
C LEU A 203 -7.70 -51.69 -55.62
N ARG A 204 -8.49 -51.58 -54.54
CA ARG A 204 -9.55 -52.55 -54.23
C ARG A 204 -10.54 -52.69 -55.39
N ARG A 205 -10.98 -51.56 -55.96
CA ARG A 205 -11.86 -51.56 -57.15
C ARG A 205 -11.21 -52.25 -58.34
N LYS A 206 -9.92 -52.01 -58.60
CA LYS A 206 -9.18 -52.68 -59.70
C LYS A 206 -9.09 -54.19 -59.49
N VAL A 207 -8.79 -54.63 -58.26
CA VAL A 207 -8.76 -56.05 -57.90
C VAL A 207 -10.15 -56.69 -58.10
N GLU A 208 -11.21 -56.06 -57.59
CA GLU A 208 -12.58 -56.56 -57.75
C GLU A 208 -12.99 -56.68 -59.24
N ILE A 209 -12.57 -55.73 -60.09
CA ILE A 209 -12.79 -55.79 -61.54
C ILE A 209 -12.03 -56.98 -62.14
N HIS A 210 -10.75 -57.14 -61.83
CA HIS A 210 -9.95 -58.26 -62.35
C HIS A 210 -10.49 -59.62 -61.92
N GLU A 211 -10.91 -59.79 -60.67
CA GLU A 211 -11.54 -61.03 -60.24
C GLU A 211 -12.84 -61.34 -61.00
N ILE A 212 -13.65 -60.31 -61.28
CA ILE A 212 -14.88 -60.47 -62.08
C ILE A 212 -14.53 -60.85 -63.53
N GLU A 213 -13.50 -60.23 -64.10
CA GLU A 213 -13.00 -60.54 -65.44
C GLU A 213 -12.46 -61.97 -65.53
N GLU A 214 -11.68 -62.42 -64.55
CA GLU A 214 -11.19 -63.80 -64.47
C GLU A 214 -12.34 -64.81 -64.36
N ARG A 215 -13.33 -64.54 -63.49
CA ARG A 215 -14.53 -65.38 -63.38
C ARG A 215 -15.31 -65.44 -64.70
N LYS A 216 -15.48 -64.30 -65.39
CA LYS A 216 -16.13 -64.25 -66.71
C LYS A 216 -15.33 -65.01 -67.77
N ASN A 217 -14.01 -64.84 -67.82
CA ASN A 217 -13.13 -65.53 -68.75
C ASN A 217 -13.12 -67.04 -68.52
N SER A 218 -13.09 -67.48 -67.25
CA SER A 218 -13.26 -68.90 -66.91
C SER A 218 -14.60 -69.43 -67.41
N HIS A 219 -15.70 -68.68 -67.18
CA HIS A 219 -17.02 -69.09 -67.66
C HIS A 219 -17.11 -69.15 -69.19
N ILE A 220 -16.51 -68.18 -69.90
CA ILE A 220 -16.41 -68.20 -71.37
C ILE A 220 -15.65 -69.44 -71.83
N ASN A 221 -14.51 -69.75 -71.21
CA ASN A 221 -13.73 -70.94 -71.54
C ASN A 221 -14.49 -72.25 -71.29
N ASP A 222 -15.23 -72.34 -70.19
CA ASP A 222 -16.07 -73.50 -69.89
C ASP A 222 -17.23 -73.63 -70.88
N LEU A 223 -17.85 -72.51 -71.25
CA LEU A 223 -18.90 -72.46 -72.26
C LEU A 223 -18.37 -72.88 -73.64
N MET A 224 -17.18 -72.40 -74.02
CA MET A 224 -16.49 -72.83 -75.25
C MET A 224 -16.23 -74.34 -75.23
N LYS A 225 -15.67 -74.89 -74.14
CA LYS A 225 -15.44 -76.34 -74.00
C LYS A 225 -16.75 -77.13 -74.08
N ASN A 226 -17.82 -76.63 -73.47
CA ASN A 226 -19.13 -77.28 -73.52
C ASN A 226 -19.73 -77.22 -74.93
N HIS A 227 -19.60 -76.09 -75.64
CA HIS A 227 -19.99 -75.97 -77.04
C HIS A 227 -19.16 -76.89 -77.93
N ASP A 228 -17.84 -76.97 -77.76
CA ASP A 228 -16.99 -77.90 -78.52
C ASP A 228 -17.39 -79.36 -78.28
N LYS A 229 -17.68 -79.73 -77.03
CA LYS A 229 -18.22 -81.06 -76.70
C LYS A 229 -19.57 -81.30 -77.35
N ALA A 230 -20.49 -80.34 -77.28
CA ALA A 230 -21.80 -80.44 -77.91
C ALA A 230 -21.68 -80.53 -79.44
N PHE A 231 -20.79 -79.75 -80.06
CA PHE A 231 -20.48 -79.83 -81.49
C PHE A 231 -19.88 -81.18 -81.86
N HIS A 232 -18.96 -81.73 -81.06
CA HIS A 232 -18.45 -83.08 -81.26
C HIS A 232 -19.55 -84.13 -81.13
N GLN A 233 -20.40 -84.04 -80.10
CA GLN A 233 -21.53 -84.94 -79.92
C GLN A 233 -22.54 -84.83 -81.07
N ILE A 234 -22.84 -83.62 -81.55
CA ILE A 234 -23.69 -83.38 -82.72
C ILE A 234 -23.04 -83.97 -83.97
N LYS A 235 -21.74 -83.77 -84.17
CA LYS A 235 -21.00 -84.34 -85.29
C LYS A 235 -20.98 -85.86 -85.24
N THR A 236 -20.76 -86.45 -84.07
CA THR A 236 -20.86 -87.89 -83.84
C THR A 236 -22.27 -88.37 -84.07
N TYR A 237 -23.29 -87.69 -83.56
CA TYR A 237 -24.71 -88.02 -83.80
C TYR A 237 -25.09 -87.96 -85.27
N TYR A 238 -24.63 -86.95 -86.02
CA TYR A 238 -24.85 -86.89 -87.47
C TYR A 238 -23.95 -87.87 -88.24
N ASN A 239 -22.77 -88.22 -87.74
CA ASN A 239 -21.94 -89.29 -88.31
C ASN A 239 -22.56 -90.66 -88.07
N ASP A 240 -23.15 -90.88 -86.89
CA ASP A 240 -23.87 -92.08 -86.50
C ASP A 240 -25.18 -92.14 -87.28
N ILE A 241 -25.94 -91.05 -87.41
CA ILE A 241 -27.09 -90.95 -88.31
C ILE A 241 -26.64 -91.14 -89.75
N THR A 242 -25.51 -90.62 -90.22
CA THR A 242 -25.11 -90.88 -91.62
C THR A 242 -24.65 -92.31 -91.80
N HIS A 243 -24.04 -92.93 -90.79
CA HIS A 243 -23.67 -94.34 -90.79
C HIS A 243 -24.91 -95.24 -90.72
N ASP A 244 -25.85 -94.94 -89.85
CA ASP A 244 -27.14 -95.57 -89.70
C ASP A 244 -28.03 -95.26 -90.89
N ASN A 245 -27.95 -94.08 -91.51
CA ASN A 245 -28.59 -93.76 -92.79
C ASN A 245 -27.89 -94.47 -93.93
N LEU A 246 -26.59 -94.78 -93.88
CA LEU A 246 -25.92 -95.59 -94.90
C LEU A 246 -26.27 -97.08 -94.73
N LYS A 247 -26.43 -97.55 -93.49
CA LYS A 247 -27.00 -98.87 -93.17
C LYS A 247 -28.47 -98.93 -93.55
N LEU A 248 -29.23 -97.88 -93.26
CA LEU A 248 -30.63 -97.71 -93.60
C LEU A 248 -30.78 -97.46 -95.10
N ILE A 249 -29.84 -96.84 -95.81
CA ILE A 249 -29.87 -96.74 -97.28
C ILE A 249 -29.51 -98.09 -97.90
N ARG A 250 -28.69 -98.92 -97.23
CA ARG A 250 -28.50 -100.32 -97.64
C ARG A 250 -29.79 -101.12 -97.40
N SER A 251 -30.37 -101.04 -96.21
CA SER A 251 -31.61 -101.74 -95.88
C SER A 251 -32.80 -101.17 -96.64
N LEU A 252 -32.88 -99.87 -96.89
CA LEU A 252 -33.86 -99.20 -97.76
C LEU A 252 -33.51 -99.37 -99.22
N LYS A 253 -32.32 -99.76 -99.66
CA LYS A 253 -32.15 -100.23 -101.05
C LYS A 253 -32.78 -101.61 -101.21
N GLU A 254 -32.62 -102.46 -100.20
CA GLU A 254 -33.38 -103.72 -100.06
C GLU A 254 -34.89 -103.46 -99.90
N GLU A 255 -35.28 -102.45 -99.12
CA GLU A 255 -36.66 -102.14 -98.78
C GLU A 255 -37.30 -101.16 -99.77
N VAL A 256 -36.60 -100.36 -100.58
CA VAL A 256 -37.13 -99.56 -101.72
C VAL A 256 -37.37 -100.47 -102.92
N SER A 257 -36.62 -101.57 -103.02
CA SER A 257 -37.04 -102.74 -103.80
C SER A 257 -38.41 -103.26 -103.30
N GLU A 258 -38.70 -103.21 -101.99
CA GLU A 258 -40.01 -103.59 -101.41
C GLU A 258 -41.06 -102.46 -101.30
N MET A 259 -40.67 -101.18 -101.22
CA MET A 259 -41.49 -100.00 -100.90
C MET A 259 -41.78 -99.16 -102.15
N ARG A 260 -41.09 -99.40 -103.28
CA ARG A 260 -41.67 -99.10 -104.61
C ARG A 260 -43.06 -99.76 -104.78
N LYS A 261 -43.39 -100.78 -103.98
CA LYS A 261 -44.73 -101.38 -103.90
C LYS A 261 -45.68 -100.72 -102.89
N LYS A 262 -45.21 -99.85 -101.98
CA LYS A 262 -46.02 -99.28 -100.87
C LYS A 262 -46.06 -97.75 -100.82
N ALA A 263 -45.25 -97.05 -101.63
CA ALA A 263 -45.19 -95.58 -101.71
C ALA A 263 -46.37 -94.92 -102.45
N THR A 264 -47.35 -95.69 -102.93
CA THR A 264 -48.60 -95.17 -103.49
C THR A 264 -49.66 -94.84 -102.43
N ALA A 265 -49.40 -95.07 -101.13
CA ALA A 265 -50.48 -95.15 -100.13
C ALA A 265 -50.65 -93.98 -99.14
N ASN A 266 -49.64 -93.18 -98.77
CA ASN A 266 -49.77 -92.35 -97.54
C ASN A 266 -49.39 -90.87 -97.68
N GLN A 267 -50.04 -90.19 -98.62
CA GLN A 267 -49.94 -88.73 -98.83
C GLN A 267 -50.99 -87.91 -98.04
N LYS A 268 -51.69 -88.50 -97.06
CA LYS A 268 -52.85 -87.88 -96.38
C LYS A 268 -52.66 -87.47 -94.91
N LEU A 269 -51.51 -87.73 -94.28
CA LEU A 269 -51.28 -87.38 -92.86
C LEU A 269 -50.80 -85.92 -92.62
N MET A 270 -50.56 -85.15 -93.69
CA MET A 270 -49.98 -83.80 -93.60
C MET A 270 -51.01 -82.68 -93.31
N TYR A 271 -52.31 -82.98 -93.30
CA TYR A 271 -53.34 -81.95 -93.11
C TYR A 271 -53.80 -81.79 -91.64
N GLU A 272 -53.72 -82.85 -90.83
CA GLU A 272 -54.22 -82.83 -89.44
C GLU A 272 -53.30 -82.04 -88.49
N ILE A 273 -51.98 -82.05 -88.72
CA ILE A 273 -51.00 -81.33 -87.89
C ILE A 273 -51.15 -79.79 -88.01
N ALA A 274 -51.71 -79.29 -89.12
CA ALA A 274 -51.84 -77.86 -89.38
C ALA A 274 -53.04 -77.21 -88.63
N GLN A 275 -54.09 -77.97 -88.32
CA GLN A 275 -55.27 -77.44 -87.62
C GLN A 275 -55.08 -77.38 -86.10
N GLU A 276 -54.31 -78.30 -85.52
CA GLU A 276 -54.09 -78.36 -84.07
C GLU A 276 -53.21 -77.21 -83.56
N ASN A 277 -52.23 -76.78 -84.36
CA ASN A 277 -51.40 -75.60 -84.09
C ASN A 277 -52.19 -74.28 -84.06
N LYS A 278 -53.34 -74.20 -84.76
CA LYS A 278 -54.17 -72.98 -84.80
C LYS A 278 -55.04 -72.82 -83.56
N ARG A 279 -55.37 -73.92 -82.86
CA ARG A 279 -56.23 -73.93 -81.64
C ARG A 279 -55.48 -73.53 -80.36
N LEU A 280 -54.17 -73.71 -80.31
CA LEU A 280 -53.33 -73.47 -79.12
C LEU A 280 -52.72 -72.07 -79.03
N SER A 281 -52.84 -71.25 -80.09
CA SER A 281 -52.22 -69.92 -80.16
C SER A 281 -52.87 -68.88 -79.24
N GLU A 282 -54.18 -68.96 -79.01
CA GLU A 282 -54.93 -67.95 -78.26
C GLU A 282 -54.82 -68.12 -76.73
N PRO A 283 -54.89 -69.34 -76.16
CA PRO A 283 -54.61 -69.56 -74.73
C PRO A 283 -53.17 -69.19 -74.34
N LEU A 284 -52.20 -69.43 -75.25
CA LEU A 284 -50.80 -69.08 -75.01
C LEU A 284 -50.59 -67.56 -74.92
N ALA A 285 -51.27 -66.77 -75.76
CA ALA A 285 -51.18 -65.31 -75.74
C ALA A 285 -51.75 -64.70 -74.44
N VAL A 286 -52.84 -65.27 -73.91
CA VAL A 286 -53.44 -64.84 -72.63
C VAL A 286 -52.50 -65.15 -71.46
N ALA A 287 -51.96 -66.38 -71.40
CA ALA A 287 -51.01 -66.78 -70.35
C ALA A 287 -49.73 -65.92 -70.35
N VAL A 288 -49.22 -65.54 -71.53
CA VAL A 288 -48.03 -64.67 -71.64
C VAL A 288 -48.31 -63.26 -71.10
N LYS A 289 -49.50 -62.70 -71.34
CA LYS A 289 -49.89 -61.39 -70.78
C LYS A 289 -50.01 -61.44 -69.26
N GLU A 290 -50.65 -62.48 -68.72
CA GLU A 290 -50.79 -62.66 -67.27
C GLU A 290 -49.43 -62.83 -66.58
N VAL A 291 -48.51 -63.60 -67.18
CA VAL A 291 -47.13 -63.72 -66.70
C VAL A 291 -46.39 -62.37 -66.73
N ALA A 292 -46.62 -61.53 -67.74
CA ALA A 292 -46.01 -60.20 -67.82
C ALA A 292 -46.53 -59.26 -66.72
N GLU A 293 -47.84 -59.25 -66.46
CA GLU A 293 -48.45 -58.47 -65.38
C GLU A 293 -47.98 -58.92 -63.99
N LEU A 294 -47.93 -60.24 -63.74
CA LEU A 294 -47.41 -60.79 -62.49
C LEU A 294 -45.94 -60.46 -62.27
N ARG A 295 -45.11 -60.49 -63.33
CA ARG A 295 -43.71 -60.05 -63.27
C ARG A 295 -43.58 -58.56 -62.92
N HIS A 296 -44.46 -57.69 -63.44
CA HIS A 296 -44.44 -56.28 -63.09
C HIS A 296 -44.80 -56.05 -61.62
N LYS A 297 -45.87 -56.70 -61.12
CA LYS A 297 -46.27 -56.62 -59.70
C LYS A 297 -45.17 -57.13 -58.76
N LEU A 298 -44.48 -58.20 -59.16
CA LEU A 298 -43.35 -58.75 -58.39
C LEU A 298 -42.18 -57.76 -58.31
N LYS A 299 -41.86 -57.08 -59.42
CA LYS A 299 -40.84 -56.03 -59.46
C LYS A 299 -41.17 -54.84 -58.56
N ASP A 300 -42.43 -54.42 -58.53
CA ASP A 300 -42.85 -53.31 -57.66
C ASP A 300 -42.84 -53.73 -56.18
N PHE A 301 -43.27 -54.96 -55.87
CA PHE A 301 -43.13 -55.51 -54.52
C PHE A 301 -41.67 -55.60 -54.04
N GLU A 302 -40.72 -55.94 -54.93
CA GLU A 302 -39.29 -55.93 -54.61
C GLU A 302 -38.78 -54.51 -54.31
N LYS A 303 -39.22 -53.50 -55.07
CA LYS A 303 -38.90 -52.09 -54.78
C LYS A 303 -39.46 -51.67 -53.43
N ASP A 304 -40.71 -51.98 -53.13
CA ASP A 304 -41.34 -51.63 -51.84
C ASP A 304 -40.65 -52.33 -50.66
N LYS A 305 -40.23 -53.59 -50.85
CA LYS A 305 -39.44 -54.32 -49.86
C LYS A 305 -38.09 -53.65 -49.58
N THR A 306 -37.41 -53.16 -50.61
CA THR A 306 -36.13 -52.45 -50.44
C THR A 306 -36.32 -51.07 -49.79
N SER A 307 -37.31 -50.29 -50.22
CA SER A 307 -37.62 -48.98 -49.61
C SER A 307 -38.01 -49.10 -48.14
N LEU A 308 -38.81 -50.12 -47.78
CA LEU A 308 -39.16 -50.42 -46.39
C LEU A 308 -37.93 -50.78 -45.56
N LYS A 309 -36.99 -51.57 -46.10
CA LYS A 309 -35.72 -51.88 -45.42
C LYS A 309 -34.92 -50.61 -45.10
N TYR A 310 -34.77 -49.70 -46.08
CA TYR A 310 -34.06 -48.44 -45.88
C TYR A 310 -34.78 -47.52 -44.88
N ALA A 311 -36.11 -47.40 -44.96
CA ALA A 311 -36.91 -46.62 -44.02
C ALA A 311 -36.80 -47.17 -42.59
N THR A 312 -36.82 -48.49 -42.43
CA THR A 312 -36.68 -49.17 -41.13
C THR A 312 -35.28 -48.95 -40.54
N ALA A 313 -34.23 -49.05 -41.35
CA ALA A 313 -32.86 -48.77 -40.92
C ALA A 313 -32.69 -47.30 -40.49
N ARG A 314 -33.26 -46.35 -41.26
CA ARG A 314 -33.26 -44.93 -40.93
C ARG A 314 -34.02 -44.65 -39.62
N LEU A 315 -35.19 -45.26 -39.43
CA LEU A 315 -35.96 -45.13 -38.19
C LEU A 315 -35.17 -45.66 -36.98
N LYS A 316 -34.47 -46.79 -37.13
CA LYS A 316 -33.64 -47.35 -36.06
C LYS A 316 -32.52 -46.39 -35.67
N ARG A 317 -31.82 -45.82 -36.65
CA ARG A 317 -30.77 -44.81 -36.41
C ARG A 317 -31.32 -43.56 -35.73
N LEU A 318 -32.42 -43.00 -36.24
CA LEU A 318 -33.06 -41.83 -35.64
C LEU A 318 -33.52 -42.08 -34.20
N LYS A 319 -34.00 -43.29 -33.88
CA LYS A 319 -34.33 -43.67 -32.50
C LYS A 319 -33.09 -43.72 -31.60
N GLN A 320 -31.98 -44.28 -32.09
CA GLN A 320 -30.71 -44.28 -31.36
C GLN A 320 -30.21 -42.85 -31.11
N ASP A 321 -30.20 -42.02 -32.15
CA ASP A 321 -29.80 -40.62 -32.06
C ASP A 321 -30.69 -39.86 -31.05
N LEU A 322 -32.01 -40.06 -31.09
CA LEU A 322 -32.94 -39.46 -30.13
C LEU A 322 -32.66 -39.89 -28.68
N THR A 323 -32.38 -41.18 -28.45
CA THR A 323 -32.04 -41.67 -27.12
C THR A 323 -30.72 -41.10 -26.61
N GLN A 324 -29.72 -40.99 -27.48
CA GLN A 324 -28.41 -40.41 -27.14
C GLN A 324 -28.55 -38.92 -26.82
N GLN A 325 -29.25 -38.16 -27.67
CA GLN A 325 -29.50 -36.73 -27.46
C GLN A 325 -30.30 -36.47 -26.19
N SER A 326 -31.31 -37.30 -25.89
CA SER A 326 -32.07 -37.19 -24.64
C SER A 326 -31.20 -37.46 -23.41
N ALA A 327 -30.27 -38.42 -23.47
CA ALA A 327 -29.33 -38.68 -22.39
C ALA A 327 -28.34 -37.54 -22.19
N GLN A 328 -27.77 -37.00 -23.27
CA GLN A 328 -26.88 -35.84 -23.23
C GLN A 328 -27.57 -34.60 -22.68
N HIS A 329 -28.81 -34.33 -23.09
CA HIS A 329 -29.61 -33.23 -22.55
C HIS A 329 -29.81 -33.37 -21.04
N LYS A 330 -30.15 -34.57 -20.55
CA LYS A 330 -30.34 -34.81 -19.11
C LYS A 330 -29.04 -34.60 -18.32
N ASP A 331 -27.92 -35.12 -18.81
CA ASP A 331 -26.60 -34.91 -18.18
C ASP A 331 -26.25 -33.42 -18.12
N LEU A 332 -26.44 -32.70 -19.22
CA LEU A 332 -26.19 -31.26 -19.29
C LEU A 332 -27.09 -30.48 -18.34
N GLU A 333 -28.37 -30.84 -18.25
CA GLU A 333 -29.33 -30.22 -17.32
C GLU A 333 -28.93 -30.45 -15.85
N THR A 334 -28.46 -31.65 -15.50
CA THR A 334 -27.94 -31.91 -14.15
C THR A 334 -26.69 -31.10 -13.83
N ARG A 335 -25.75 -30.99 -14.77
CA ARG A 335 -24.54 -30.17 -14.59
C ARG A 335 -24.89 -28.70 -14.44
N PHE A 336 -25.79 -28.20 -15.28
CA PHE A 336 -26.27 -26.82 -15.22
C PHE A 336 -26.88 -26.50 -13.85
N ARG A 337 -27.76 -27.36 -13.33
CA ARG A 337 -28.35 -27.19 -11.99
C ARG A 337 -27.30 -27.21 -10.88
N SER A 338 -26.27 -28.06 -10.98
CA SER A 338 -25.16 -28.07 -10.01
C SER A 338 -24.39 -26.76 -10.05
N THR A 339 -24.06 -26.25 -11.23
CA THR A 339 -23.36 -24.98 -11.40
C THR A 339 -24.20 -23.80 -10.92
N GLU A 340 -25.50 -23.79 -11.18
CA GLU A 340 -26.40 -22.76 -10.64
C GLU A 340 -26.46 -22.81 -9.12
N PHE A 341 -26.54 -24.00 -8.52
CA PHE A 341 -26.50 -24.16 -7.07
C PHE A 341 -25.18 -23.67 -6.46
N GLU A 342 -24.03 -23.98 -7.09
CA GLU A 342 -22.72 -23.49 -6.67
C GLU A 342 -22.62 -21.96 -6.78
N ARG A 343 -23.11 -21.38 -7.89
CA ARG A 343 -23.20 -19.94 -8.08
C ARG A 343 -24.00 -19.31 -6.95
N ASP A 344 -25.22 -19.78 -6.72
CA ASP A 344 -26.13 -19.20 -5.74
C ASP A 344 -25.56 -19.32 -4.33
N LYS A 345 -24.97 -20.47 -3.99
CA LYS A 345 -24.26 -20.67 -2.72
C LYS A 345 -23.10 -19.68 -2.54
N ILE A 346 -22.30 -19.43 -3.57
CA ILE A 346 -21.20 -18.46 -3.50
C ILE A 346 -21.76 -17.06 -3.29
N TYR A 347 -22.80 -16.67 -4.04
CA TYR A 347 -23.45 -15.37 -3.87
C TYR A 347 -24.02 -15.18 -2.47
N ASP A 348 -24.72 -16.18 -1.94
CA ASP A 348 -25.34 -16.13 -0.62
C ASP A 348 -24.30 -16.04 0.51
N THR A 349 -23.13 -16.66 0.33
CA THR A 349 -22.06 -16.72 1.35
C THR A 349 -20.96 -15.67 1.15
N PHE A 350 -21.03 -14.86 0.11
CA PHE A 350 -20.00 -13.88 -0.23
C PHE A 350 -19.80 -12.83 0.86
N GLU A 351 -20.89 -12.22 1.33
CA GLU A 351 -20.82 -11.19 2.38
C GLU A 351 -20.36 -11.75 3.73
N GLU A 352 -20.76 -12.99 4.05
CA GLU A 352 -20.34 -13.68 5.27
C GLU A 352 -18.84 -14.00 5.23
N THR A 353 -18.35 -14.53 4.10
CA THR A 353 -16.92 -14.85 3.93
C THR A 353 -16.05 -13.60 3.94
N ILE A 354 -16.49 -12.49 3.33
CA ILE A 354 -15.79 -11.20 3.41
C ILE A 354 -15.75 -10.69 4.86
N SER A 355 -16.89 -10.71 5.54
CA SER A 355 -16.99 -10.26 6.93
C SER A 355 -16.07 -11.09 7.85
N ASP A 356 -15.99 -12.40 7.65
CA ASP A 356 -15.13 -13.27 8.43
C ASP A 356 -13.64 -13.02 8.19
N VAL A 357 -13.24 -12.76 6.94
CA VAL A 357 -11.85 -12.38 6.61
C VAL A 357 -11.50 -11.03 7.24
N GLN A 358 -12.41 -10.05 7.15
CA GLN A 358 -12.23 -8.73 7.77
C GLN A 358 -12.09 -8.87 9.30
N ARG A 359 -13.00 -9.58 9.97
CA ARG A 359 -12.94 -9.82 11.43
C ARG A 359 -11.62 -10.47 11.86
N LYS A 360 -11.13 -11.45 11.10
CA LYS A 360 -9.83 -12.10 11.40
C LYS A 360 -8.66 -11.13 11.25
N ALA A 361 -8.67 -10.30 10.21
CA ALA A 361 -7.66 -9.27 10.00
C ALA A 361 -7.70 -8.19 11.09
N GLU A 362 -8.89 -7.70 11.42
CA GLU A 362 -9.12 -6.73 12.50
C GLU A 362 -8.67 -7.27 13.85
N PHE A 363 -9.02 -8.51 14.19
CA PHE A 363 -8.57 -9.14 15.43
C PHE A 363 -7.03 -9.21 15.51
N LYS A 364 -6.37 -9.57 14.41
CA LYS A 364 -4.90 -9.57 14.35
C LYS A 364 -4.33 -8.15 14.51
N ASN A 365 -4.93 -7.16 13.89
CA ASN A 365 -4.51 -5.76 14.00
C ASN A 365 -4.64 -5.24 15.44
N VAL A 366 -5.79 -5.49 16.09
CA VAL A 366 -6.01 -5.10 17.50
C VAL A 366 -4.98 -5.76 18.41
N LEU A 367 -4.68 -7.04 18.21
CA LEU A 367 -3.66 -7.74 19.01
C LEU A 367 -2.25 -7.13 18.81
N LEU A 368 -1.90 -6.78 17.57
CA LEU A 368 -0.63 -6.14 17.26
C LEU A 368 -0.56 -4.71 17.83
N GLU A 369 -1.64 -3.95 17.76
CA GLU A 369 -1.75 -2.61 18.37
C GLU A 369 -1.59 -2.68 19.88
N GLN A 370 -2.23 -3.64 20.54
CA GLN A 370 -2.08 -3.86 21.98
C GLN A 370 -0.63 -4.20 22.35
N ARG A 371 0.01 -5.09 21.59
CA ARG A 371 1.43 -5.45 21.79
C ARG A 371 2.35 -4.25 21.57
N LEU A 372 2.12 -3.45 20.52
CA LEU A 372 2.87 -2.21 20.26
C LEU A 372 2.64 -1.17 21.36
N GLY A 373 1.42 -1.05 21.87
CA GLY A 373 1.10 -0.18 23.01
C GLY A 373 1.88 -0.58 24.27
N GLN A 374 1.90 -1.87 24.60
CA GLN A 374 2.68 -2.41 25.73
C GLN A 374 4.19 -2.18 25.55
N MET A 375 4.72 -2.42 24.35
CA MET A 375 6.13 -2.17 24.04
C MET A 375 6.49 -0.68 24.15
N ARG A 376 5.63 0.22 23.65
CA ARG A 376 5.81 1.67 23.80
C ARG A 376 5.79 2.11 25.26
N HIS A 377 4.84 1.62 26.04
CA HIS A 377 4.78 1.94 27.47
C HIS A 377 6.05 1.48 28.20
N THR A 378 6.49 0.25 27.94
CA THR A 378 7.74 -0.28 28.50
C THR A 378 8.95 0.56 28.08
N GLN A 379 9.00 1.00 26.82
CA GLN A 379 10.06 1.87 26.31
C GLN A 379 10.08 3.24 27.02
N GLU A 380 8.91 3.85 27.23
CA GLU A 380 8.79 5.12 27.95
C GLU A 380 9.24 4.99 29.41
N GLU A 381 8.83 3.93 30.11
CA GLU A 381 9.28 3.64 31.47
C GLU A 381 10.80 3.48 31.54
N ARG A 382 11.39 2.72 30.60
CA ARG A 382 12.85 2.53 30.51
C ARG A 382 13.57 3.83 30.22
N LEU A 383 13.06 4.67 29.32
CA LEU A 383 13.63 5.99 29.03
C LEU A 383 13.58 6.91 30.25
N GLN A 384 12.50 6.88 31.03
CA GLN A 384 12.41 7.65 32.28
C GLN A 384 13.43 7.16 33.31
N GLN A 385 13.57 5.84 33.48
CA GLN A 385 14.59 5.25 34.37
C GLN A 385 16.01 5.65 33.96
N ILE A 386 16.33 5.57 32.65
CA ILE A 386 17.63 5.97 32.11
C ILE A 386 17.87 7.46 32.37
N ARG A 387 16.89 8.34 32.07
CA ARG A 387 17.01 9.78 32.34
C ARG A 387 17.30 10.09 33.81
N ALA A 388 16.63 9.39 34.73
CA ALA A 388 16.86 9.55 36.17
C ALA A 388 18.27 9.12 36.59
N LEU A 389 18.79 8.02 36.04
CA LEU A 389 20.15 7.52 36.34
C LEU A 389 21.24 8.40 35.72
N CYS A 390 21.01 8.94 34.53
CA CYS A 390 21.97 9.79 33.81
C CYS A 390 22.02 11.25 34.33
N ALA A 391 21.09 11.68 35.18
CA ALA A 391 20.95 13.06 35.63
C ALA A 391 22.21 13.63 36.34
N ASN A 392 23.04 12.77 36.94
CA ASN A 392 24.23 13.17 37.71
C ASN A 392 25.56 12.78 37.04
N VAL A 393 25.53 12.36 35.77
CA VAL A 393 26.72 11.90 35.03
C VAL A 393 27.19 13.00 34.08
N ASP A 394 28.51 13.16 33.95
CA ASP A 394 29.10 14.09 32.99
C ASP A 394 28.63 13.79 31.54
N PRO A 395 28.01 14.77 30.84
CA PRO A 395 27.43 14.57 29.51
C PRO A 395 28.41 14.07 28.46
N VAL A 396 29.67 14.51 28.52
CA VAL A 396 30.71 14.13 27.53
C VAL A 396 31.10 12.67 27.71
N THR A 397 31.32 12.25 28.96
CA THR A 397 31.64 10.87 29.29
C THR A 397 30.46 9.94 28.97
N LEU A 398 29.23 10.36 29.27
CA LEU A 398 28.01 9.61 28.95
C LEU A 398 27.85 9.40 27.44
N GLN A 399 27.98 10.47 26.64
CA GLN A 399 27.85 10.40 25.19
C GLN A 399 28.87 9.44 24.56
N ARG A 400 30.13 9.47 25.04
CA ARG A 400 31.17 8.55 24.54
C ARG A 400 30.84 7.09 24.86
N VAL A 401 30.38 6.80 26.07
CA VAL A 401 30.00 5.43 26.47
C VAL A 401 28.79 4.95 25.68
N THR A 402 27.78 5.80 25.46
CA THR A 402 26.62 5.47 24.64
C THR A 402 27.01 5.16 23.19
N GLN A 403 27.87 5.98 22.57
CA GLN A 403 28.33 5.74 21.20
C GLN A 403 29.11 4.43 21.04
N GLU A 404 29.99 4.11 21.99
CA GLU A 404 30.70 2.82 21.97
C GLU A 404 29.72 1.64 22.18
N LEU A 405 28.71 1.81 23.03
CA LEU A 405 27.70 0.77 23.26
C LEU A 405 26.80 0.57 22.03
N ASP A 406 26.34 1.66 21.40
CA ASP A 406 25.56 1.62 20.15
C ASP A 406 26.35 0.91 19.05
N ARG A 407 27.64 1.23 18.89
CA ARG A 407 28.52 0.55 17.94
C ARG A 407 28.61 -0.96 18.21
N VAL A 408 28.78 -1.37 19.47
CA VAL A 408 28.84 -2.80 19.81
C VAL A 408 27.50 -3.48 19.55
N ILE A 409 26.37 -2.83 19.83
CA ILE A 409 25.04 -3.35 19.54
C ILE A 409 24.85 -3.51 18.03
N ASP A 410 25.16 -2.49 17.23
CA ASP A 410 25.05 -2.53 15.77
C ASP A 410 25.93 -3.63 15.15
N GLU A 411 27.16 -3.80 15.64
CA GLU A 411 28.07 -4.87 15.21
C GLU A 411 27.50 -6.26 15.54
N ARG A 412 26.83 -6.41 16.70
CA ARG A 412 26.19 -7.67 17.10
C ARG A 412 24.92 -7.95 16.32
N ASP A 413 24.07 -6.96 16.11
CA ASP A 413 22.83 -7.09 15.34
C ASP A 413 23.14 -7.43 13.87
N SER A 414 24.14 -6.78 13.27
CA SER A 414 24.62 -7.13 11.93
C SER A 414 25.14 -8.58 11.87
N SER A 415 25.82 -9.04 12.93
CA SER A 415 26.28 -10.42 13.01
C SER A 415 25.12 -11.41 13.16
N ILE A 416 24.06 -11.06 13.91
CA ILE A 416 22.86 -11.88 14.06
C ILE A 416 22.17 -12.01 12.70
N GLU A 417 21.93 -10.89 12.02
CA GLU A 417 21.30 -10.88 10.71
C GLU A 417 22.10 -11.70 9.67
N SER A 418 23.43 -11.57 9.67
CA SER A 418 24.30 -12.37 8.81
C SER A 418 24.19 -13.87 9.10
N MET A 419 24.16 -14.26 10.37
CA MET A 419 24.01 -15.66 10.77
C MET A 419 22.61 -16.21 10.45
N GLU A 420 21.55 -15.43 10.63
CA GLU A 420 20.19 -15.80 10.27
C GLU A 420 20.05 -16.02 8.75
N ASN A 421 20.62 -15.12 7.95
CA ASN A 421 20.66 -15.26 6.49
C ASN A 421 21.47 -16.48 6.05
N TYR A 422 22.61 -16.73 6.70
CA TYR A 422 23.41 -17.93 6.43
C TYR A 422 22.65 -19.21 6.79
N LEU A 423 21.95 -19.23 7.92
CA LEU A 423 21.11 -20.35 8.34
C LEU A 423 19.97 -20.58 7.34
N ALA A 424 19.28 -19.53 6.89
CA ALA A 424 18.24 -19.62 5.88
C ALA A 424 18.77 -20.16 4.54
N LEU A 425 19.97 -19.74 4.14
CA LEU A 425 20.66 -20.24 2.95
C LEU A 425 20.98 -21.73 3.08
N VAL A 426 21.56 -22.16 4.21
CA VAL A 426 21.90 -23.57 4.46
C VAL A 426 20.66 -24.46 4.52
N GLN A 427 19.57 -23.99 5.14
CA GLN A 427 18.31 -24.73 5.14
C GLN A 427 17.72 -24.88 3.73
N LYS A 428 17.85 -23.84 2.90
CA LYS A 428 17.42 -23.86 1.50
C LYS A 428 18.26 -24.83 0.68
N THR A 429 19.59 -24.77 0.76
CA THR A 429 20.48 -25.70 0.05
C THR A 429 20.26 -27.14 0.50
N HIS A 430 20.00 -27.37 1.79
CA HIS A 430 19.58 -28.68 2.29
C HIS A 430 18.27 -29.16 1.61
N ASN A 431 17.24 -28.32 1.57
CA ASN A 431 15.97 -28.69 0.94
C ASN A 431 16.11 -28.95 -0.58
N ASP A 432 16.89 -28.12 -1.29
CA ASP A 432 17.13 -28.28 -2.73
C ASP A 432 17.96 -29.55 -3.03
N THR A 433 18.97 -29.85 -2.20
CA THR A 433 19.74 -31.09 -2.32
C THR A 433 18.89 -32.32 -2.06
N VAL A 434 18.02 -32.29 -1.04
CA VAL A 434 17.07 -33.40 -0.80
C VAL A 434 16.15 -33.58 -2.00
N ARG A 435 15.59 -32.50 -2.57
CA ARG A 435 14.72 -32.58 -3.76
C ARG A 435 15.44 -33.13 -4.99
N THR A 436 16.62 -32.61 -5.31
CA THR A 436 17.41 -33.07 -6.47
C THR A 436 17.85 -34.54 -6.32
N LEU A 437 18.23 -34.96 -5.12
CA LEU A 437 18.51 -36.38 -4.83
C LEU A 437 17.25 -37.25 -4.97
N THR A 438 16.10 -36.78 -4.51
CA THR A 438 14.81 -37.48 -4.65
C THR A 438 14.46 -37.68 -6.13
N GLU A 439 14.59 -36.62 -6.94
CA GLU A 439 14.37 -36.68 -8.39
C GLU A 439 15.34 -37.65 -9.07
N LYS A 440 16.63 -37.63 -8.71
CA LYS A 440 17.62 -38.55 -9.27
C LYS A 440 17.37 -40.01 -8.87
N LEU A 441 16.99 -40.28 -7.63
CA LEU A 441 16.62 -41.64 -7.21
C LEU A 441 15.40 -42.16 -7.97
N ARG A 442 14.42 -41.28 -8.20
CA ARG A 442 13.25 -41.60 -9.04
C ARG A 442 13.64 -41.89 -10.49
N GLU A 443 14.57 -41.14 -11.08
CA GLU A 443 15.11 -41.43 -12.41
C GLU A 443 15.77 -42.82 -12.48
N PHE A 444 16.46 -43.25 -11.42
CA PHE A 444 17.06 -44.58 -11.31
C PHE A 444 16.08 -45.70 -10.92
N GLY A 445 14.78 -45.38 -10.77
CA GLY A 445 13.75 -46.35 -10.42
C GLY A 445 13.76 -46.82 -8.97
N ILE A 446 14.42 -46.08 -8.08
CA ILE A 446 14.46 -46.35 -6.64
C ILE A 446 13.26 -45.65 -5.98
N PRO A 447 12.34 -46.38 -5.32
CA PRO A 447 11.20 -45.78 -4.62
C PRO A 447 11.65 -44.85 -3.49
N GLU A 448 10.91 -43.75 -3.27
CA GLU A 448 11.21 -42.77 -2.21
C GLU A 448 11.20 -43.38 -0.80
N GLU A 449 10.51 -44.50 -0.60
CA GLU A 449 10.42 -45.22 0.69
C GLU A 449 11.70 -46.00 1.03
N ASP A 450 12.49 -46.41 0.03
CA ASP A 450 13.76 -47.15 0.20
C ASP A 450 14.95 -46.20 0.42
N ALA A 451 14.78 -44.92 0.07
CA ALA A 451 15.77 -43.88 0.24
C ALA A 451 15.63 -43.25 1.64
N THR A 452 16.59 -43.51 2.54
CA THR A 452 16.66 -42.83 3.85
C THR A 452 17.15 -41.38 3.69
N LEU A 453 16.42 -40.56 2.91
CA LEU A 453 16.71 -39.13 2.77
C LEU A 453 16.24 -38.37 4.01
N ALA A 454 16.98 -37.32 4.36
CA ALA A 454 16.60 -36.41 5.42
C ALA A 454 15.29 -35.69 5.09
N LYS A 455 14.45 -35.43 6.10
CA LYS A 455 13.18 -34.71 5.91
C LYS A 455 13.45 -33.25 5.53
N LEU A 456 12.59 -32.72 4.66
CA LEU A 456 12.60 -31.29 4.35
C LEU A 456 12.42 -30.46 5.63
N LEU A 457 13.26 -29.44 5.78
CA LEU A 457 13.19 -28.48 6.88
C LEU A 457 12.09 -27.45 6.60
N SER A 458 11.42 -26.99 7.65
CA SER A 458 10.47 -25.87 7.56
C SER A 458 11.24 -24.57 7.33
N THR A 459 11.12 -23.99 6.14
CA THR A 459 11.83 -22.76 5.75
C THR A 459 10.86 -21.64 5.37
N GLN A 460 11.21 -20.39 5.69
CA GLN A 460 10.50 -19.19 5.20
C GLN A 460 11.01 -18.72 3.82
N THR A 461 11.91 -19.49 3.21
CA THR A 461 12.56 -19.15 1.94
C THR A 461 11.76 -19.66 0.74
N SER A 462 11.94 -18.99 -0.41
CA SER A 462 11.33 -19.37 -1.69
C SER A 462 11.66 -20.81 -2.09
N THR A 463 10.71 -21.50 -2.73
CA THR A 463 10.86 -22.86 -3.26
C THR A 463 11.71 -22.94 -4.54
N VAL A 464 12.18 -21.80 -5.06
CA VAL A 464 13.05 -21.71 -6.25
C VAL A 464 14.47 -22.16 -5.88
N PRO A 465 15.21 -22.92 -6.72
CA PRO A 465 16.55 -23.42 -6.39
C PRO A 465 17.53 -22.33 -5.95
N ALA A 466 18.35 -22.61 -4.94
CA ALA A 466 19.33 -21.70 -4.34
C ALA A 466 20.39 -21.18 -5.34
N GLY A 467 20.69 -21.95 -6.39
CA GLY A 467 21.68 -21.59 -7.42
C GLY A 467 21.33 -20.37 -8.31
N LEU A 468 20.17 -19.76 -8.11
CA LEU A 468 19.72 -18.56 -8.83
C LEU A 468 19.63 -17.30 -7.94
N LEU A 469 20.10 -17.36 -6.68
CA LEU A 469 20.19 -16.22 -5.75
C LEU A 469 21.66 -15.80 -5.53
N ALA A 470 22.42 -15.67 -6.61
CA ALA A 470 23.76 -15.08 -6.60
C ALA A 470 23.71 -13.70 -7.27
#